data_AF-T0QZZ2-F1
#
_entry.id   AF-T0QZZ2-F1
#
_cell.length_a   1.000
_cell.length_b   1.000
_cell.length_c   1.000
_cell.angle_alpha   90.00
_cell.angle_beta   90.00
_cell.angle_gamma   90.00
#
_symmetry.space_group_name_H-M   'P 1'
#
loop_
_entity.id
_entity.type
_entity.pdbx_description
1 polymer ?
#
loop_
_entity_poly.entity_id
_entity_poly.type
_entity_poly.pdbx_seq_one_letter_code
_entity_poly.pdbx_strand_id
1 'polypeptide(L)'
;MGRYTTEQTYTDKAATVGTVPYEVVKEKEEATPAPAEASKESKERFKFNRVDNVAGSTAGAGSGEFHMYRAARRREMERVGAMEAEHKKTVEDLAFQEKRKRAQAELEEKTRQKASKRRRKQENAKVKKMMGADAKKDEPLDVTPDVMPGGVPEIPNDGSFLAKLLAQQASKSEASTAPTTTK
;
A
#
# COMPACT_ATOMS: atom_id res chain seq x y z
N MET A 1 -1.70 -34.42 -38.23
CA MET A 1 -1.55 -33.47 -37.10
C MET A 1 -0.09 -33.07 -37.03
N GLY A 2 0.25 -31.80 -37.32
CA GLY A 2 1.64 -31.34 -37.31
C GLY A 2 2.16 -31.24 -35.88
N ARG A 3 3.37 -31.74 -35.63
CA ARG A 3 4.05 -31.60 -34.34
C ARG A 3 4.75 -30.23 -34.31
N TYR A 4 4.38 -29.37 -33.37
CA TYR A 4 5.07 -28.10 -33.15
C TYR A 4 6.44 -28.42 -32.53
N THR A 5 7.53 -28.12 -33.24
CA THR A 5 8.90 -28.41 -32.81
C THR A 5 9.56 -27.24 -32.07
N THR A 6 8.98 -26.04 -32.15
CA THR A 6 9.51 -24.81 -31.56
C THR A 6 8.39 -23.97 -30.95
N GLU A 7 8.69 -23.29 -29.85
CA GLU A 7 7.76 -22.36 -29.19
C GLU A 7 8.37 -20.96 -29.11
N GLN A 8 7.50 -19.95 -29.26
CA GLN A 8 7.88 -18.54 -29.13
C GLN A 8 7.79 -18.12 -27.67
N THR A 9 8.94 -17.90 -27.03
CA THR A 9 8.97 -17.39 -25.66
C THR A 9 9.13 -15.88 -25.68
N TYR A 10 8.15 -15.14 -25.16
CA TYR A 10 8.25 -13.70 -24.96
C TYR A 10 8.98 -13.42 -23.65
N THR A 11 10.04 -12.60 -23.72
CA THR A 11 10.70 -12.06 -22.53
C THR A 11 10.53 -10.56 -22.52
N ASP A 12 9.97 -10.00 -21.45
CA ASP A 12 9.64 -8.57 -21.34
C ASP A 12 10.87 -7.63 -21.36
N LYS A 13 12.08 -8.21 -21.41
CA LYS A 13 13.36 -7.49 -21.33
C LYS A 13 14.13 -7.41 -22.65
N ALA A 14 13.70 -8.13 -23.69
CA ALA A 14 14.36 -8.11 -24.99
C ALA A 14 13.33 -8.11 -26.13
N ALA A 15 13.44 -7.13 -27.04
CA ALA A 15 12.52 -6.96 -28.17
C ALA A 15 12.70 -8.00 -29.30
N THR A 16 13.69 -8.88 -29.18
CA THR A 16 13.99 -9.91 -30.18
C THR A 16 13.29 -11.22 -29.79
N VAL A 17 12.36 -11.69 -30.62
CA VAL A 17 11.67 -12.98 -30.41
C VAL A 17 12.64 -14.10 -30.75
N GLY A 18 13.25 -14.71 -29.73
CA GLY A 18 14.05 -15.93 -29.88
C GLY A 18 13.15 -17.17 -29.88
N THR A 19 13.31 -18.05 -30.86
CA THR A 19 12.63 -19.36 -30.89
C THR A 19 13.49 -20.39 -30.17
N VAL A 20 12.89 -21.12 -29.24
CA VAL A 20 13.58 -22.20 -28.50
C VAL A 20 12.92 -23.54 -28.87
N PRO A 21 13.71 -24.61 -29.10
CA PRO A 21 13.18 -25.94 -29.39
C PRO A 21 12.34 -26.48 -28.22
N TYR A 22 11.22 -27.15 -28.55
CA TYR A 22 10.20 -27.62 -27.60
C TYR A 22 10.74 -28.58 -26.52
N GLU A 23 11.72 -29.41 -26.89
CA GLU A 23 12.34 -30.37 -25.96
C GLU A 23 13.04 -29.67 -24.78
N VAL A 24 13.74 -28.56 -25.04
CA VAL A 24 14.43 -27.77 -24.01
C VAL A 24 13.46 -27.08 -23.06
N VAL A 25 12.29 -26.65 -23.56
CA VAL A 25 11.23 -26.02 -22.74
C VAL A 25 10.58 -27.07 -21.84
N LYS A 26 10.23 -28.23 -22.42
CA LYS A 26 9.59 -29.32 -21.69
C LYS A 26 10.51 -29.94 -20.63
N GLU A 27 11.79 -30.12 -20.94
CA GLU A 27 12.79 -30.58 -19.97
C GLU A 27 12.98 -29.58 -18.82
N LYS A 28 12.82 -28.28 -19.08
CA LYS A 28 12.91 -27.26 -18.02
C LYS A 28 11.70 -27.27 -17.07
N GLU A 29 10.51 -27.61 -17.57
CA GLU A 29 9.32 -27.81 -16.74
C GLU A 29 9.40 -29.08 -15.90
N GLU A 30 10.01 -30.16 -16.42
CA GLU A 30 10.13 -31.44 -15.70
C GLU A 30 11.40 -31.54 -14.81
N ALA A 31 12.47 -30.80 -15.10
CA ALA A 31 13.78 -30.93 -14.44
C ALA A 31 14.24 -29.73 -13.61
N THR A 32 13.32 -28.87 -13.17
CA THR A 32 13.63 -27.93 -12.07
C THR A 32 12.79 -28.26 -10.85
N PRO A 33 13.30 -29.01 -9.85
CA PRO A 33 12.87 -28.71 -8.50
C PRO A 33 13.13 -27.21 -8.33
N ALA A 34 12.09 -26.41 -8.12
CA ALA A 34 12.20 -25.00 -7.79
C ALA A 34 13.39 -24.84 -6.85
N PRO A 35 14.35 -23.92 -7.11
CA PRO A 35 15.56 -23.83 -6.31
C PRO A 35 15.11 -23.72 -4.87
N ALA A 36 15.29 -24.80 -4.10
CA ALA A 36 14.80 -24.89 -2.73
C ALA A 36 15.37 -23.65 -2.05
N GLU A 37 14.50 -22.71 -1.65
CA GLU A 37 14.92 -21.43 -1.08
C GLU A 37 16.00 -21.75 -0.07
N ALA A 38 17.23 -21.36 -0.41
CA ALA A 38 18.44 -21.78 0.29
C ALA A 38 18.16 -21.65 1.78
N SER A 39 18.11 -22.80 2.46
CA SER A 39 17.68 -22.98 3.84
C SER A 39 18.08 -21.77 4.68
N LYS A 40 17.11 -20.85 4.87
CA LYS A 40 17.33 -19.60 5.59
C LYS A 40 17.72 -19.97 7.01
N GLU A 41 19.00 -19.75 7.28
CA GLU A 41 19.64 -19.66 8.58
C GLU A 41 19.13 -20.69 9.58
N SER A 42 19.79 -21.85 9.61
CA SER A 42 19.73 -22.72 10.79
C SER A 42 20.05 -21.85 12.00
N LYS A 43 19.02 -21.44 12.76
CA LYS A 43 19.15 -20.68 14.00
C LYS A 43 20.32 -21.27 14.76
N GLU A 44 21.43 -20.53 14.85
CA GLU A 44 22.62 -21.04 15.49
C GLU A 44 22.21 -21.49 16.88
N ARG A 45 22.26 -22.81 17.12
CA ARG A 45 21.96 -23.36 18.43
C ARG A 45 22.82 -22.60 19.42
N PHE A 46 22.18 -22.06 20.47
CA PHE A 46 22.84 -21.22 21.46
C PHE A 46 24.16 -21.87 21.90
N LYS A 47 25.28 -21.27 21.49
CA LYS A 47 26.63 -21.73 21.85
C LYS A 47 26.98 -21.07 23.17
N PHE A 48 27.11 -21.88 24.22
CA PHE A 48 27.61 -21.39 25.50
C PHE A 48 29.08 -20.97 25.35
N ASN A 49 29.39 -19.71 25.62
CA ASN A 49 30.75 -19.18 25.56
C ASN A 49 31.54 -19.60 26.81
N ARG A 50 31.89 -20.88 26.90
CA ARG A 50 32.82 -21.35 27.94
C ARG A 50 34.23 -20.90 27.59
N VAL A 51 34.83 -20.12 28.48
CA VAL A 51 36.25 -19.76 28.40
C VAL A 51 36.99 -20.67 29.36
N ASP A 52 37.83 -21.57 28.85
CA ASP A 52 38.51 -22.57 29.68
C ASP A 52 39.78 -22.03 30.35
N ASN A 53 40.35 -20.91 29.86
CA ASN A 53 41.61 -20.33 30.36
C ASN A 53 41.37 -18.96 31.02
N VAL A 54 40.66 -18.93 32.15
CA VAL A 54 40.38 -17.69 32.90
C VAL A 54 41.49 -17.48 33.94
N ALA A 55 42.29 -16.43 33.76
CA ALA A 55 43.23 -15.97 34.78
C ALA A 55 42.48 -15.30 35.95
N GLY A 56 43.03 -15.37 37.16
CA GLY A 56 42.40 -14.78 38.35
C GLY A 56 42.14 -13.28 38.19
N SER A 57 41.07 -12.76 38.79
CA SER A 57 40.64 -11.36 38.64
C SER A 57 41.67 -10.32 39.11
N THR A 58 42.64 -10.73 39.92
CA THR A 58 43.73 -9.89 40.43
C THR A 58 45.08 -10.21 39.78
N ALA A 59 45.12 -11.12 38.80
CA ALA A 59 46.34 -11.42 38.08
C ALA A 59 46.75 -10.23 37.19
N GLY A 60 48.04 -9.93 37.14
CA GLY A 60 48.57 -8.86 36.27
C GLY A 60 48.41 -9.18 34.77
N ALA A 61 48.65 -8.19 33.92
CA ALA A 61 48.59 -8.36 32.47
C ALA A 61 49.69 -9.33 31.98
N GLY A 62 49.29 -10.51 31.50
CA GLY A 62 50.18 -11.46 30.85
C GLY A 62 50.53 -11.05 29.41
N SER A 63 51.61 -11.61 28.86
CA SER A 63 52.06 -11.32 27.48
C SER A 63 51.06 -11.73 26.40
N GLY A 64 50.17 -12.70 26.67
CA GLY A 64 49.14 -13.16 25.76
C GLY A 64 47.83 -12.36 25.81
N GLU A 65 47.62 -11.54 26.84
CA GLU A 65 46.34 -10.86 27.09
C GLU A 65 46.00 -9.86 25.98
N PHE A 66 47.02 -9.16 25.46
CA PHE A 66 46.84 -8.22 24.36
C PHE A 66 46.25 -8.89 23.12
N HIS A 67 46.70 -10.09 22.77
CA HIS A 67 46.19 -10.81 21.60
C HIS A 67 44.77 -11.35 21.83
N MET A 68 44.45 -11.75 23.06
CA MET A 68 43.09 -12.16 23.42
C MET A 68 42.11 -10.99 23.30
N TYR A 69 42.45 -9.82 23.85
CA TYR A 69 41.66 -8.61 23.70
C TYR A 69 41.48 -8.22 22.22
N ARG A 70 42.55 -8.24 21.42
CA ARG A 70 42.47 -7.91 19.99
C ARG A 70 41.51 -8.83 19.24
N ALA A 71 41.57 -10.14 19.52
CA ALA A 71 40.67 -11.12 18.91
C ALA A 71 39.23 -10.95 19.37
N ALA A 72 39.00 -10.76 20.67
CA ALA A 72 37.68 -10.51 21.25
C ALA A 72 37.05 -9.23 20.70
N ARG A 73 37.81 -8.14 20.64
CA ARG A 73 37.35 -6.86 20.08
C ARG A 73 36.98 -6.99 18.61
N ARG A 74 37.78 -7.72 17.82
CA ARG A 74 37.45 -7.97 16.41
C ARG A 74 36.13 -8.71 16.27
N ARG A 75 35.95 -9.81 17.01
CA ARG A 75 34.69 -10.58 17.01
C ARG A 75 33.50 -9.72 17.41
N GLU A 76 33.68 -8.84 18.40
CA GLU A 76 32.61 -7.96 18.86
C GLU A 76 32.26 -6.89 17.83
N MET A 77 33.25 -6.27 17.18
CA MET A 77 33.01 -5.29 16.12
C MET A 77 32.33 -5.94 14.90
N GLU A 78 32.72 -7.15 14.53
CA GLU A 78 32.06 -7.93 13.47
C GLU A 78 30.60 -8.24 13.85
N ARG A 79 30.35 -8.66 15.10
CA ARG A 79 29.00 -8.93 15.61
C ARG A 79 28.11 -7.69 15.59
N VAL A 80 28.62 -6.56 16.09
CA VAL A 80 27.89 -5.28 16.08
C VAL A 80 27.65 -4.82 14.65
N GLY A 81 28.66 -4.91 13.78
CA GLY A 81 28.51 -4.55 12.37
C GLY A 81 27.48 -5.38 11.63
N ALA A 82 27.39 -6.69 11.90
CA ALA A 82 26.37 -7.57 11.33
C ALA A 82 24.96 -7.16 11.80
N MET A 83 24.78 -6.93 13.10
CA MET A 83 23.52 -6.49 13.68
C MET A 83 23.06 -5.14 13.11
N GLU A 84 23.97 -4.17 12.96
CA GLU A 84 23.66 -2.87 12.35
C GLU A 84 23.29 -3.00 10.88
N ALA A 85 23.97 -3.87 10.13
CA ALA A 85 23.67 -4.11 8.72
C ALA A 85 22.30 -4.78 8.54
N GLU A 86 21.98 -5.77 9.37
CA GLU A 86 20.64 -6.40 9.41
C GLU A 86 19.57 -5.37 9.77
N HIS A 87 19.80 -4.56 10.80
CA HIS A 87 18.85 -3.52 11.20
C HIS A 87 18.60 -2.53 10.06
N LYS A 88 19.64 -2.03 9.38
CA LYS A 88 19.49 -1.14 8.22
C LYS A 88 18.65 -1.77 7.12
N LYS A 89 18.92 -3.03 6.76
CA LYS A 89 18.12 -3.77 5.77
C LYS A 89 16.66 -3.87 6.19
N THR A 90 16.37 -4.24 7.44
CA THR A 90 15.00 -4.36 7.93
C THR A 90 14.25 -3.03 7.88
N VAL A 91 14.91 -1.91 8.22
CA VAL A 91 14.32 -0.56 8.16
C VAL A 91 14.02 -0.17 6.72
N GLU A 92 14.96 -0.42 5.79
CA GLU A 92 14.79 -0.15 4.36
C GLU A 92 13.64 -0.97 3.77
N ASP A 93 13.56 -2.26 4.11
CA ASP A 93 12.49 -3.16 3.66
C ASP A 93 11.13 -2.73 4.19
N LEU A 94 11.04 -2.35 5.47
CA LEU A 94 9.80 -1.84 6.07
C LEU A 94 9.36 -0.55 5.40
N ALA A 95 10.28 0.40 5.19
CA ALA A 95 10.00 1.66 4.51
C ALA A 95 9.54 1.44 3.06
N PHE A 96 10.13 0.46 2.35
CA PHE A 96 9.71 0.09 1.01
C PHE A 96 8.30 -0.53 1.01
N GLN A 97 8.01 -1.46 1.92
CA GLN A 97 6.70 -2.08 2.05
C GLN A 97 5.62 -1.06 2.39
N GLU A 98 5.90 -0.10 3.28
CA GLU A 98 4.98 0.98 3.61
C GLU A 98 4.66 1.85 2.38
N LYS A 99 5.69 2.27 1.63
CA LYS A 99 5.51 3.05 0.40
C LYS A 99 4.65 2.28 -0.61
N ARG A 100 4.90 0.98 -0.79
CA ARG A 100 4.12 0.12 -1.68
C ARG A 100 2.66 0.04 -1.23
N LYS A 101 2.40 -0.20 0.06
CA LYS A 101 1.04 -0.27 0.62
C LYS A 101 0.29 1.05 0.45
N ARG A 102 0.94 2.19 0.67
CA ARG A 102 0.34 3.52 0.45
C ARG A 102 -0.04 3.73 -1.02
N ALA A 103 0.88 3.45 -1.94
CA ALA A 103 0.61 3.55 -3.37
C ALA A 103 -0.55 2.63 -3.82
N GLN A 104 -0.61 1.41 -3.28
CA GLN A 104 -1.71 0.48 -3.55
C GLN A 104 -3.05 1.01 -3.02
N ALA A 105 -3.09 1.51 -1.78
CA ALA A 105 -4.28 2.09 -1.19
C ALA A 105 -4.81 3.28 -2.01
N GLU A 106 -3.94 4.19 -2.45
CA GLU A 106 -4.33 5.34 -3.28
C GLU A 106 -4.92 4.91 -4.63
N LEU A 107 -4.35 3.87 -5.26
CA LEU A 107 -4.87 3.32 -6.51
C LEU A 107 -6.22 2.62 -6.30
N GLU A 108 -6.37 1.88 -5.20
CA GLU A 108 -7.62 1.23 -4.83
C GLU A 108 -8.72 2.25 -4.52
N GLU A 109 -8.41 3.34 -3.82
CA GLU A 109 -9.35 4.43 -3.56
C GLU A 109 -9.82 5.10 -4.85
N LYS A 110 -8.89 5.46 -5.75
CA LYS A 110 -9.22 6.03 -7.06
C LYS A 110 -10.08 5.06 -7.89
N THR A 111 -9.75 3.77 -7.85
CA THR A 111 -10.51 2.72 -8.54
C THR A 111 -11.91 2.55 -7.94
N ARG A 112 -12.03 2.56 -6.61
CA ARG A 112 -13.30 2.49 -5.88
C ARG A 112 -14.21 3.68 -6.18
N GLN A 113 -13.65 4.89 -6.23
CA GLN A 113 -14.40 6.09 -6.62
C GLN A 113 -14.89 6.04 -8.07
N LYS A 114 -14.06 5.57 -9.01
CA LYS A 114 -14.48 5.39 -10.41
C LYS A 114 -15.55 4.31 -10.54
N ALA A 115 -15.41 3.20 -9.82
CA ALA A 115 -16.39 2.12 -9.79
C ALA A 115 -17.74 2.58 -9.21
N SER A 116 -17.73 3.36 -8.12
CA SER A 116 -18.95 3.91 -7.53
C SER A 116 -19.66 4.90 -8.48
N LYS A 117 -18.90 5.78 -9.16
CA LYS A 117 -19.44 6.66 -10.21
C LYS A 117 -20.08 5.86 -11.36
N ARG A 118 -19.43 4.79 -11.82
CA ARG A 118 -19.98 3.91 -12.87
C ARG A 118 -21.25 3.21 -12.39
N ARG A 119 -21.27 2.70 -11.15
CA ARG A 119 -22.45 2.06 -10.55
C ARG A 119 -23.63 3.01 -10.47
N ARG A 120 -23.44 4.24 -9.96
CA ARG A 120 -24.48 5.29 -9.94
C ARG A 120 -25.03 5.59 -11.34
N LYS A 121 -24.16 5.73 -12.35
CA LYS A 121 -24.60 5.93 -13.74
C LYS A 121 -25.42 4.77 -14.28
N GLN A 122 -25.04 3.52 -13.97
CA GLN A 122 -25.79 2.33 -14.37
C GLN A 122 -27.16 2.26 -13.66
N GLU A 123 -27.22 2.58 -12.37
CA GLU A 123 -28.47 2.64 -11.60
C GLU A 123 -29.41 3.72 -12.17
N ASN A 124 -28.91 4.94 -12.44
CA ASN A 124 -29.69 6.00 -13.07
C ASN A 124 -30.18 5.63 -14.48
N ALA A 125 -29.35 4.96 -15.28
CA ALA A 125 -29.75 4.49 -16.61
C ALA A 125 -30.85 3.39 -16.53
N LYS A 126 -30.77 2.50 -15.54
CA LYS A 126 -31.82 1.50 -15.28
C LYS A 126 -33.13 2.16 -14.86
N VAL A 127 -33.08 3.12 -13.93
CA VAL A 127 -34.26 3.88 -13.50
C VAL A 127 -34.88 4.63 -14.68
N LYS A 128 -34.09 5.31 -15.51
CA LYS A 128 -34.58 5.99 -16.72
C LYS A 128 -35.23 5.02 -17.72
N LYS A 129 -34.68 3.81 -17.87
CA LYS A 129 -35.29 2.77 -18.71
C LYS A 129 -36.61 2.24 -18.13
N MET A 130 -36.72 2.15 -16.80
CA MET A 130 -37.93 1.74 -16.09
C MET A 130 -39.02 2.83 -16.08
N MET A 131 -38.65 4.11 -16.00
CA MET A 131 -39.61 5.24 -15.98
C MET A 131 -40.15 5.63 -17.36
N GLY A 132 -39.72 4.99 -18.45
CA GLY A 132 -40.32 5.18 -19.77
C GLY A 132 -39.96 6.52 -20.43
N ALA A 133 -40.02 6.54 -21.76
CA ALA A 133 -39.60 7.65 -22.61
C ALA A 133 -40.66 8.78 -22.69
N ASP A 134 -41.12 9.29 -21.55
CA ASP A 134 -42.12 10.37 -21.48
C ASP A 134 -41.64 11.55 -20.61
N ALA A 135 -40.53 12.17 -21.01
CA ALA A 135 -40.20 13.54 -20.60
C ALA A 135 -39.31 14.18 -21.66
N LYS A 136 -39.88 15.16 -22.36
CA LYS A 136 -39.25 15.94 -23.43
C LYS A 136 -37.95 16.60 -22.96
N LYS A 137 -37.01 16.67 -23.91
CA LYS A 137 -35.91 17.65 -23.94
C LYS A 137 -36.47 19.05 -23.63
N ASP A 138 -35.83 19.79 -22.74
CA ASP A 138 -35.26 21.12 -23.00
C ASP A 138 -34.49 21.60 -21.75
N GLU A 139 -33.44 22.39 -21.98
CA GLU A 139 -32.43 22.99 -21.08
C GLU A 139 -31.08 22.25 -20.89
N PRO A 140 -29.94 22.89 -21.24
CA PRO A 140 -28.60 22.34 -21.03
C PRO A 140 -28.23 22.41 -19.55
N LEU A 141 -28.23 21.25 -18.89
CA LEU A 141 -27.69 21.12 -17.54
C LEU A 141 -26.16 21.29 -17.58
N ASP A 142 -25.67 22.46 -17.15
CA ASP A 142 -24.28 22.68 -16.77
C ASP A 142 -23.94 21.72 -15.63
N VAL A 143 -23.31 20.59 -15.99
CA VAL A 143 -22.82 19.60 -15.03
C VAL A 143 -21.55 20.16 -14.39
N THR A 144 -21.73 21.04 -13.43
CA THR A 144 -20.72 21.27 -12.39
C THR A 144 -20.64 20.01 -11.51
N PRO A 145 -19.44 19.54 -11.15
CA PRO A 145 -19.25 18.23 -10.52
C PRO A 145 -19.87 18.07 -9.12
N ASP A 146 -20.41 19.15 -8.54
CA ASP A 146 -20.88 19.24 -7.15
C ASP A 146 -22.41 19.47 -7.01
N VAL A 147 -23.18 19.35 -8.09
CA VAL A 147 -24.65 19.53 -8.07
C VAL A 147 -25.36 18.26 -8.51
N MET A 148 -26.18 17.68 -7.62
CA MET A 148 -27.03 16.52 -7.91
C MET A 148 -28.15 16.89 -8.90
N PRO A 149 -28.67 15.92 -9.70
CA PRO A 149 -29.81 16.16 -10.58
C PRO A 149 -31.05 16.46 -9.75
N GLY A 150 -31.38 17.74 -9.62
CA GLY A 150 -32.40 18.26 -8.71
C GLY A 150 -32.15 19.70 -8.25
N GLY A 151 -30.99 20.29 -8.56
CA GLY A 151 -30.71 21.71 -8.34
C GLY A 151 -30.50 22.12 -6.88
N VAL A 152 -30.46 21.14 -5.96
CA VAL A 152 -30.15 21.39 -4.55
C VAL A 152 -28.63 21.33 -4.38
N PRO A 153 -27.96 22.42 -3.95
CA PRO A 153 -26.53 22.40 -3.66
C PRO A 153 -26.26 21.41 -2.52
N GLU A 154 -25.20 20.60 -2.66
CA GLU A 154 -24.79 19.68 -1.60
C GLU A 154 -24.55 20.45 -0.29
N ILE A 155 -25.34 20.14 0.73
CA ILE A 155 -25.13 20.67 2.07
C ILE A 155 -23.88 19.98 2.63
N PRO A 156 -22.80 20.73 2.96
CA PRO A 156 -21.63 20.13 3.58
C PRO A 156 -22.01 19.46 4.90
N ASN A 157 -21.52 18.25 5.15
CA ASN A 157 -21.77 17.49 6.38
C ASN A 157 -20.94 18.01 7.57
N ASP A 158 -20.74 19.32 7.63
CA ASP A 158 -19.94 20.02 8.64
C ASP A 158 -20.84 20.75 9.67
N GLY A 159 -22.17 20.52 9.62
CA GLY A 159 -23.16 21.16 10.51
C GLY A 159 -23.51 22.61 10.16
N SER A 160 -22.89 23.19 9.13
CA SER A 160 -23.09 24.59 8.70
C SER A 160 -24.54 24.93 8.32
N PHE A 161 -25.31 23.96 7.84
CA PHE A 161 -26.73 24.12 7.50
C PHE A 161 -27.63 24.24 8.73
N LEU A 162 -27.37 23.44 9.76
CA LEU A 162 -28.07 23.54 11.05
C LEU A 162 -27.85 24.93 11.68
N ALA A 163 -26.63 25.45 11.59
CA ALA A 163 -26.33 26.80 12.07
C ALA A 163 -27.11 27.89 11.31
N LYS A 164 -27.21 27.79 9.97
CA LYS A 164 -28.00 28.72 9.16
C LYS A 164 -29.50 28.65 9.48
N LEU A 165 -30.04 27.45 9.69
CA LEU A 165 -31.44 27.25 10.04
C LEU A 165 -31.78 27.84 11.41
N LEU A 166 -30.90 27.63 12.41
CA LEU A 166 -31.09 28.14 13.77
C LEU A 166 -31.01 29.68 13.80
N ALA A 167 -30.08 30.27 13.05
CA ALA A 167 -30.00 31.72 12.90
C ALA A 167 -31.27 32.33 12.26
N GLN A 168 -31.88 31.66 11.29
CA GLN A 168 -33.16 32.09 10.71
C GLN A 168 -34.33 31.96 11.69
N GLN A 169 -34.33 30.94 12.57
CA GLN A 169 -35.33 30.82 13.62
C GLN A 169 -35.18 31.93 14.66
N ALA A 170 -33.94 32.25 15.06
CA ALA A 170 -33.66 33.34 15.98
C ALA A 170 -34.11 34.69 15.42
N SER A 171 -33.73 35.04 14.18
CA SER A 171 -34.15 36.31 13.56
C SER A 171 -35.65 36.38 13.32
N LYS A 172 -36.31 35.26 12.99
CA LYS A 172 -37.76 35.19 12.86
C LYS A 172 -38.47 35.36 14.20
N SER A 173 -37.89 34.86 15.29
CA SER A 173 -38.41 35.06 16.65
C SER A 173 -38.25 36.51 17.11
N GLU A 174 -37.11 37.13 16.84
CA GLU A 174 -36.83 38.55 17.14
C GLU A 174 -37.75 39.49 16.35
N ALA A 175 -38.01 39.19 15.08
CA ALA A 175 -38.96 39.93 14.25
C ALA A 175 -40.41 39.80 14.73
N SER A 176 -40.78 38.71 15.43
CA SER A 176 -42.11 38.52 15.99
C SER A 176 -42.33 39.25 17.33
N THR A 177 -41.24 39.61 18.02
CA THR A 177 -41.25 40.28 19.33
C THR A 177 -41.08 41.80 19.26
N ALA A 178 -40.90 42.38 18.06
CA ALA A 178 -40.76 43.83 17.92
C ALA A 178 -42.13 44.53 18.09
N PRO A 179 -42.30 45.46 19.06
CA PRO A 179 -43.56 46.16 19.25
C PRO A 179 -43.83 47.11 18.08
N THR A 180 -45.01 46.98 17.49
CA THR A 180 -45.54 47.87 16.45
C THR A 180 -45.77 49.27 17.02
N THR A 181 -44.75 50.13 17.00
CA THR A 181 -44.90 51.56 17.28
C THR A 181 -45.67 52.21 16.13
N THR A 182 -46.96 52.43 16.35
CA THR A 182 -47.84 53.18 15.45
C THR A 182 -47.62 54.68 15.68
N LYS A 183 -47.56 55.45 14.58
CA LYS A 183 -47.40 56.91 14.56
C LYS A 183 -48.50 57.65 15.29
#